data_AF-A0AA42RFL6-F1
#
_entry.id   AF-A0AA42RFL6-F1
#
_cell.length_a   1.000
_cell.length_b   1.000
_cell.length_c   1.000
_cell.angle_alpha   90.00
_cell.angle_beta   90.00
_cell.angle_gamma   90.00
#
_symmetry.space_group_name_H-M   'P 1'
#
loop_
_entity.id
_entity.type
_entity.pdbx_description
1 polymer ?
#
loop_
_entity_poly.entity_id
_entity_poly.type
_entity_poly.pdbx_seq_one_letter_code
_entity_poly.pdbx_strand_id
1 'polypeptide(L)' 'MPITISKLTDQGFLVNGKAVYQDLGGVWKPETKLEYFELHAFKQHLKSIYPSGKNVVNN' A
#
# COMPACT_ATOMS: atom_id res chain seq x y z
N MET A 1 8.52 0.23 15.43
CA MET A 1 9.54 -0.12 14.41
C MET A 1 9.36 0.81 13.21
N PRO A 2 10.43 1.25 12.54
CA PRO A 2 10.30 2.05 11.33
C PRO A 2 9.60 1.24 10.23
N ILE A 3 8.69 1.88 9.49
CA ILE A 3 7.99 1.24 8.37
C ILE A 3 8.76 1.54 7.10
N THR A 4 9.11 0.49 6.36
CA THR A 4 9.76 0.60 5.06
C THR A 4 8.73 0.42 3.97
N ILE A 5 8.62 1.40 3.08
CA ILE A 5 7.77 1.30 1.89
C ILE A 5 8.68 1.46 0.68
N SER A 6 8.77 0.44 -0.16
CA SER A 6 9.55 0.45 -1.39
C SER A 6 8.68 0.11 -2.59
N LYS A 7 8.98 0.72 -3.74
CA LYS A 7 8.30 0.41 -4.99
C LYS A 7 8.76 -0.97 -5.47
N LEU A 8 7.80 -1.85 -5.76
CA LEU A 8 8.05 -3.19 -6.31
C LEU A 8 7.89 -3.16 -7.84
N THR A 9 6.79 -2.57 -8.32
CA THR A 9 6.47 -2.36 -9.75
C THR A 9 5.70 -1.04 -9.90
N ASP A 10 5.29 -0.67 -11.12
CA ASP A 10 4.42 0.50 -11.34
C ASP A 10 3.03 0.36 -10.68
N GLN A 11 2.61 -0.87 -10.39
CA GLN A 11 1.34 -1.20 -9.74
C GLN A 11 1.56 -2.01 -8.46
N GLY A 12 2.73 -1.90 -7.83
CA GLY A 12 3.10 -2.72 -6.68
C GLY A 12 4.05 -2.02 -5.71
N PHE A 13 3.81 -2.20 -4.42
CA PHE A 13 4.67 -1.74 -3.32
C PHE A 13 4.98 -2.89 -2.36
N LEU A 14 6.11 -2.80 -1.67
CA LEU A 14 6.42 -3.60 -0.49
C LEU A 14 6.27 -2.73 0.75
N VAL A 15 5.46 -3.16 1.71
CA VAL A 15 5.29 -2.53 3.03
C VAL A 15 5.86 -3.48 4.07
N ASN A 16 7.03 -3.17 4.63
CA ASN A 16 7.80 -4.07 5.50
C ASN A 16 8.01 -5.47 4.91
N GLY A 17 8.25 -5.56 3.59
CA GLY A 17 8.42 -6.83 2.88
C GLY A 17 7.11 -7.55 2.52
N LYS A 18 5.94 -7.02 2.91
CA LYS A 18 4.63 -7.52 2.47
C LYS A 18 4.24 -6.84 1.16
N ALA A 19 3.91 -7.62 0.15
CA ALA A 19 3.54 -7.07 -1.16
C ALA A 19 2.12 -6.52 -1.17
N VAL A 20 1.94 -5.40 -1.86
CA VAL A 20 0.67 -4.70 -2.04
C VAL A 20 0.54 -4.31 -3.50
N TYR A 21 -0.52 -4.78 -4.16
CA TYR A 21 -0.74 -4.58 -5.59
C TYR A 21 -1.98 -3.75 -5.86
N GLN A 22 -1.96 -3.03 -6.97
CA GLN A 22 -3.13 -2.34 -7.47
C GLN A 22 -3.93 -3.27 -8.38
N ASP A 23 -5.23 -3.41 -8.13
CA ASP A 23 -6.12 -4.13 -9.04
C ASP A 23 -6.54 -3.26 -10.25
N LEU A 24 -7.26 -3.88 -11.19
CA LEU A 24 -7.76 -3.23 -12.41
C LEU A 24 -8.72 -2.06 -12.12
N GLY A 25 -9.37 -2.04 -10.95
CA GLY A 25 -10.24 -0.96 -10.50
C GLY A 25 -9.49 0.17 -9.79
N GLY A 26 -8.17 0.06 -9.70
CA GLY A 26 -7.31 1.04 -9.05
C GLY A 26 -7.23 0.91 -7.53
N VAL A 27 -7.78 -0.16 -6.96
CA VAL A 27 -7.78 -0.43 -5.52
C VAL A 27 -6.50 -1.16 -5.12
N TRP A 28 -5.86 -0.70 -4.05
CA TRP A 28 -4.67 -1.37 -3.51
C TRP A 28 -5.06 -2.49 -2.55
N LYS A 29 -4.53 -3.69 -2.80
CA LYS A 29 -4.78 -4.91 -2.03
C LYS A 29 -3.46 -5.54 -1.59
N PRO A 30 -3.25 -5.75 -0.29
CA PRO A 30 -2.09 -6.46 0.20
C PRO A 30 -2.26 -7.97 -0.01
N GLU A 31 -1.18 -8.67 -0.36
CA GLU A 31 -1.18 -10.14 -0.44
C GLU A 31 -1.36 -10.79 0.93
N THR A 32 -0.81 -10.15 1.96
CA THR A 32 -0.90 -10.58 3.35
C THR A 32 -1.44 -9.44 4.20
N LYS A 33 -2.24 -9.76 5.21
CA LYS A 33 -2.79 -8.76 6.12
C LYS A 33 -1.72 -7.80 6.65
N LEU A 34 -1.95 -6.52 6.41
CA LEU A 34 -1.13 -5.46 6.98
C LEU A 34 -1.58 -5.21 8.42
N GLU A 35 -0.60 -5.01 9.29
CA GLU A 35 -0.86 -4.48 10.64
C GLU A 35 -1.45 -3.08 10.55
N TYR A 36 -2.14 -2.64 11.60
CA TYR A 36 -2.78 -1.32 11.61
C TYR A 36 -1.82 -0.18 11.25
N PHE A 37 -0.61 -0.21 11.82
CA PHE A 37 0.42 0.80 11.57
C PHE A 37 0.97 0.74 10.15
N GLU A 38 1.11 -0.46 9.56
CA GLU A 38 1.53 -0.66 8.16
C GLU A 38 0.49 -0.12 7.20
N LEU A 39 -0.79 -0.43 7.45
CA LEU A 39 -1.89 0.09 6.67
C LEU A 39 -1.97 1.62 6.76
N HIS A 40 -1.79 2.18 7.96
CA HIS A 40 -1.81 3.62 8.17
C HIS A 40 -0.68 4.31 7.39
N ALA A 41 0.56 3.85 7.54
CA ALA A 41 1.69 4.42 6.82
C ALA A 41 1.55 4.25 5.30
N PHE A 42 1.06 3.11 4.83
CA PHE A 42 0.83 2.89 3.40
C PHE A 42 -0.24 3.82 2.84
N LYS A 43 -1.35 4.05 3.56
CA LYS A 43 -2.36 5.05 3.18
C LYS A 43 -1.79 6.47 3.12
N GLN A 44 -0.94 6.85 4.06
CA GLN A 44 -0.27 8.16 4.03
C GLN A 44 0.68 8.28 2.84
N HIS A 45 1.46 7.22 2.57
CA HIS A 45 2.34 7.16 1.41
C HIS A 45 1.55 7.35 0.11
N LEU A 46 0.46 6.59 -0.08
CA LEU A 46 -0.40 6.70 -1.25
C LEU A 46 -1.01 8.10 -1.42
N LYS A 47 -1.42 8.77 -0.33
CA LYS A 47 -1.91 10.17 -0.41
C LYS A 47 -0.84 11.14 -0.90
N SER A 48 0.42 10.91 -0.53
CA SER A 48 1.54 11.77 -0.96
C SER A 48 1.82 11.63 -2.46
N ILE A 49 1.64 10.44 -3.04
CA ILE A 49 1.96 10.16 -4.44
C ILE A 49 0.73 10.20 -5.37
N TYR A 50 -0.47 10.03 -4.83
CA TYR A 50 -1.75 10.06 -5.54
C TYR A 50 -2.76 10.94 -4.77
N PRO A 51 -2.64 12.28 -4.86
CA PRO A 51 -3.50 13.22 -4.13
C PRO A 51 -4.98 13.13 -4.51
N SER A 52 -5.31 12.53 -5.66
CA SER A 52 -6.67 12.29 -6.16
C SER A 52 -7.39 11.08 -5.54
N GLY A 53 -6.84 10.47 -4.49
CA GLY A 53 -7.55 9.50 -3.64
C GLY A 53 -7.65 8.10 -4.23
N LYS A 54 -6.69 7.23 -3.91
CA LYS A 54 -6.80 5.79 -4.17
C LYS A 54 -7.21 5.05 -2.89
N ASN A 55 -8.15 4.11 -3.02
CA ASN A 55 -8.65 3.31 -1.91
C ASN A 55 -7.75 2.09 -1.64
N VAL A 56 -7.54 1.76 -0.36
CA VAL A 56 -6.81 0.56 0.09
C VAL A 56 -7.78 -0.36 0.82
N VAL A 57 -7.90 -1.61 0.38
CA VAL A 57 -8.69 -2.66 1.04
C VAL A 57 -7.72 -3.62 1.71
N ASN A 58 -7.84 -3.79 3.03
CA ASN A 58 -7.05 -4.77 3.78
C ASN A 58 -7.85 -6.08 3.81
N ASN A 59 -7.37 -7.12 3.13
CA ASN A 59 -7.96 -8.45 3.20
C ASN A 59 -7.66 -9.12 4.55
#